data_AF-A0A535WUW8-F1
#
_entry.id   AF-A0A535WUW8-F1
#
_cell.length_a   1.000
_cell.length_b   1.000
_cell.length_c   1.000
_cell.angle_alpha   90.00
_cell.angle_beta   90.00
_cell.angle_gamma   90.00
#
_symmetry.space_group_name_H-M   'P 1'
#
loop_
_entity.id
_entity.type
_entity.pdbx_description
1 polymer ?
#
loop_
_entity_poly.entity_id
_entity_poly.type
_entity_poly.pdbx_seq_one_letter_code
_entity_poly.pdbx_strand_id
1 'polypeptide(L)'
;MRLPKGAHESHPWRIREIAPDFRLEDAWALPAQGGADGFATLIEVMGSLDPTATPSRISRALFEIRFRLGRLLGWDVPAPQLPIPDRKETTLKDRLPRDLRNTAAGLKLGSAASDKLGVNFAPLYVTDLESAAEISNRTMHGVVHLSWVNQGRGRYQGQMAVYVKPRGLFGEAYMAMIRPFRYLIVYPALMRQIEAAWKAQPKRMNPESPLRRHSLGAAENKAAACPVPSAVRNLLDPEAFDYSDAFALRVPAGDQRSVEAWARAMFTPSGPLLKSFAAVWGVVTGVKPPTTGRRLSYFRLTTPQLGATVLEADGSRYHVYLVVLLGQGRVTFATFAKSRSAFWRYVLKAIMVAHRRVAPRLMERAIALKPTTDD
;
A
#
# COMPACT_ATOMS: atom_id res chain seq x y z
N MET A 1 7.60 8.40 -10.61
CA MET A 1 6.22 8.96 -10.69
C MET A 1 5.37 8.10 -11.61
N ARG A 2 4.03 8.10 -11.46
CA ARG A 2 3.16 7.37 -12.39
C ARG A 2 3.13 8.09 -13.74
N LEU A 3 3.22 7.33 -14.82
CA LEU A 3 3.12 7.82 -16.19
C LEU A 3 1.74 7.53 -16.78
N PRO A 4 1.25 8.37 -17.70
CA PRO A 4 0.17 7.98 -18.60
C PRO A 4 0.57 6.73 -19.41
N LYS A 5 -0.38 5.82 -19.65
CA LYS A 5 -0.13 4.60 -20.43
C LYS A 5 0.39 4.90 -21.83
N GLY A 6 -0.22 5.90 -22.49
CA GLY A 6 0.19 6.34 -23.83
C GLY A 6 1.63 6.83 -23.94
N ALA A 7 2.22 7.35 -22.85
CA ALA A 7 3.63 7.75 -22.84
C ALA A 7 4.58 6.55 -22.88
N HIS A 8 4.17 5.41 -22.35
CA HIS A 8 4.91 4.16 -22.47
C HIS A 8 4.67 3.52 -23.85
N GLU A 9 3.41 3.52 -24.32
CA GLU A 9 3.00 2.90 -25.59
C GLU A 9 3.48 3.65 -26.84
N SER A 10 3.88 4.91 -26.71
CA SER A 10 4.47 5.71 -27.81
C SER A 10 5.87 5.24 -28.21
N HIS A 11 6.54 4.46 -27.36
CA HIS A 11 7.84 3.90 -27.67
C HIS A 11 7.69 2.54 -28.39
N PRO A 12 8.63 2.20 -29.30
CA PRO A 12 8.57 0.97 -30.11
C PRO A 12 9.09 -0.26 -29.33
N TRP A 13 8.60 -0.48 -28.11
CA TRP A 13 9.04 -1.59 -27.25
C TRP A 13 8.64 -2.95 -27.82
N ARG A 14 9.58 -3.90 -27.86
CA ARG A 14 9.37 -5.26 -28.38
C ARG A 14 8.39 -6.06 -27.55
N ILE A 15 8.18 -5.72 -26.27
CA ILE A 15 7.18 -6.38 -25.43
C ILE A 15 5.77 -6.33 -26.03
N ARG A 16 5.46 -5.29 -26.82
CA ARG A 16 4.15 -5.14 -27.47
C ARG A 16 3.88 -6.21 -28.52
N GLU A 17 4.91 -6.70 -29.22
CA GLU A 17 4.74 -7.80 -30.19
C GLU A 17 4.63 -9.16 -29.49
N ILE A 18 5.24 -9.30 -28.30
CA ILE A 18 5.26 -10.55 -27.52
C ILE A 18 3.96 -10.73 -26.73
N ALA A 19 3.44 -9.64 -26.15
CA ALA A 19 2.26 -9.64 -25.29
C ALA A 19 1.14 -8.70 -25.81
N PRO A 20 0.73 -8.80 -27.09
CA PRO A 20 -0.26 -7.88 -27.68
C PRO A 20 -1.66 -8.02 -27.06
N ASP A 21 -1.94 -9.20 -26.47
CA ASP A 21 -3.19 -9.53 -25.81
C ASP A 21 -3.18 -9.27 -24.29
N PHE A 22 -2.14 -8.62 -23.78
CA PHE A 22 -2.05 -8.21 -22.38
C PHE A 22 -2.40 -6.73 -22.25
N ARG A 23 -3.19 -6.39 -21.23
CA ARG A 23 -3.48 -4.98 -20.93
C ARG A 23 -2.31 -4.35 -20.19
N LEU A 24 -1.88 -3.16 -20.63
CA LEU A 24 -0.98 -2.33 -19.83
C LEU A 24 -1.76 -1.86 -18.60
N GLU A 25 -1.44 -2.40 -17.44
CA GLU A 25 -2.10 -2.09 -16.18
C GLU A 25 -1.54 -0.79 -15.60
N ASP A 26 -0.21 -0.65 -15.58
CA ASP A 26 0.51 0.46 -14.95
C ASP A 26 1.78 0.86 -15.70
N ALA A 27 2.13 2.15 -15.67
CA ALA A 27 3.38 2.68 -16.18
C ALA A 27 3.98 3.67 -15.16
N TRP A 28 5.29 3.59 -14.93
CA TRP A 28 6.01 4.38 -13.93
C TRP A 28 7.38 4.82 -14.44
N ALA A 29 7.69 6.10 -14.22
CA ALA A 29 9.06 6.58 -14.26
C ALA A 29 9.74 6.22 -12.94
N LEU A 30 10.83 5.48 -13.03
CA LEU A 30 11.62 5.04 -11.90
C LEU A 30 12.54 6.17 -11.42
N PRO A 31 12.90 6.19 -10.13
CA PRO A 31 13.90 7.10 -9.57
C PRO A 31 15.32 6.61 -9.90
N ALA A 32 15.54 6.25 -11.17
CA ALA A 32 16.81 5.81 -11.73
C ALA A 32 17.10 6.64 -12.99
N GLN A 33 18.15 7.45 -12.93
CA GLN A 33 18.58 8.34 -14.02
C GLN A 33 20.09 8.21 -14.22
N GLY A 34 20.54 8.24 -15.47
CA GLY A 34 21.95 8.06 -15.82
C GLY A 34 22.25 8.32 -17.30
N GLY A 35 23.42 7.88 -17.75
CA GLY A 35 23.82 7.87 -19.17
C GLY A 35 23.23 6.69 -19.94
N ALA A 36 23.60 6.54 -21.21
CA ALA A 36 23.09 5.50 -22.11
C ALA A 36 23.35 4.07 -21.58
N ASP A 37 24.46 3.90 -20.87
CA ASP A 37 25.03 2.67 -20.34
C ASP A 37 24.48 2.28 -18.95
N GLY A 38 23.51 3.04 -18.42
CA GLY A 38 22.92 2.80 -17.10
C GLY A 38 21.90 1.67 -17.02
N PHE A 39 21.48 1.07 -18.13
CA PHE A 39 20.40 0.07 -18.12
C PHE A 39 20.78 -1.25 -17.43
N ALA A 40 22.01 -1.74 -17.66
CA ALA A 40 22.50 -2.94 -16.98
C ALA A 40 22.47 -2.79 -15.44
N THR A 41 22.88 -1.62 -14.94
CA THR A 41 22.78 -1.30 -13.52
C THR A 41 21.33 -1.27 -13.02
N LEU A 42 20.38 -0.83 -13.85
CA LEU A 42 18.96 -0.86 -13.47
C LEU A 42 18.47 -2.32 -13.31
N ILE A 43 18.84 -3.20 -14.24
CA ILE A 43 18.53 -4.64 -14.18
C ILE A 43 19.10 -5.25 -12.90
N GLU A 44 20.35 -4.96 -12.57
CA GLU A 44 20.99 -5.42 -11.32
C GLU A 44 20.29 -4.90 -10.08
N VAL A 45 19.97 -3.59 -10.04
CA VAL A 45 19.20 -3.00 -8.94
C VAL A 45 17.90 -3.74 -8.77
N MET A 46 17.13 -3.91 -9.85
CA MET A 46 15.84 -4.61 -9.83
C MET A 46 15.97 -6.07 -9.40
N GLY A 47 17.07 -6.75 -9.77
CA GLY A 47 17.38 -8.11 -9.34
C GLY A 47 17.74 -8.23 -7.86
N SER A 48 18.38 -7.20 -7.31
CA SER A 48 18.81 -7.14 -5.91
C SER A 48 17.71 -6.75 -4.92
N LEU A 49 16.58 -6.23 -5.41
CA LEU A 49 15.49 -5.80 -4.53
C LEU A 49 14.94 -7.00 -3.77
N ASP A 50 15.06 -6.95 -2.44
CA ASP A 50 14.32 -7.84 -1.55
C ASP A 50 13.10 -7.07 -1.00
N PRO A 51 11.89 -7.37 -1.48
CA PRO A 51 10.69 -6.66 -1.04
C PRO A 51 10.40 -6.92 0.45
N THR A 52 10.94 -8.01 1.03
CA THR A 52 10.83 -8.34 2.46
C THR A 52 11.85 -7.56 3.32
N ALA A 53 12.99 -7.17 2.74
CA ALA A 53 13.99 -6.29 3.34
C ALA A 53 13.59 -4.80 3.31
N THR A 54 12.29 -4.51 3.23
CA THR A 54 11.79 -3.15 3.33
C THR A 54 11.99 -2.61 4.77
N PRO A 55 12.55 -1.41 4.98
CA PRO A 55 12.66 -0.78 6.31
C PRO A 55 11.28 -0.42 6.91
N SER A 56 10.25 -0.29 6.06
CA SER A 56 8.85 -0.12 6.47
C SER A 56 8.25 -1.44 6.96
N ARG A 57 7.95 -1.50 8.26
CA ARG A 57 7.20 -2.62 8.88
C ARG A 57 5.82 -2.87 8.24
N ILE A 58 5.22 -1.89 7.54
CA ILE A 58 3.93 -2.08 6.81
C ILE A 58 4.13 -3.01 5.62
N SER A 59 5.15 -2.76 4.80
CA SER A 59 5.42 -3.59 3.63
C SER A 59 5.76 -5.02 4.07
N ARG A 60 6.55 -5.17 5.15
CA ARG A 60 6.85 -6.48 5.74
C ARG A 60 5.60 -7.21 6.24
N ALA A 61 4.68 -6.51 6.93
CA ALA A 61 3.43 -7.09 7.38
C ALA A 61 2.50 -7.48 6.21
N LEU A 62 2.43 -6.68 5.14
CA LEU A 62 1.65 -7.03 3.96
C LEU A 62 2.23 -8.21 3.20
N PHE A 63 3.56 -8.33 3.16
CA PHE A 63 4.22 -9.52 2.64
C PHE A 63 3.90 -10.75 3.49
N GLU A 64 4.02 -10.67 4.82
CA GLU A 64 3.64 -11.73 5.75
C GLU A 64 2.18 -12.17 5.58
N ILE A 65 1.26 -11.21 5.40
CA ILE A 65 -0.15 -11.48 5.14
C ILE A 65 -0.33 -12.17 3.78
N ARG A 66 0.36 -11.69 2.74
CA ARG A 66 0.37 -12.31 1.41
C ARG A 66 0.88 -13.75 1.47
N PHE A 67 1.94 -14.04 2.22
CA PHE A 67 2.43 -15.41 2.45
C PHE A 67 1.42 -16.27 3.21
N ARG A 68 0.80 -15.75 4.26
CA ARG A 68 -0.18 -16.54 4.99
C ARG A 68 -1.43 -16.83 4.15
N LEU A 69 -1.86 -15.87 3.32
CA LEU A 69 -2.89 -16.07 2.32
C LEU A 69 -2.47 -17.08 1.28
N GLY A 70 -1.25 -16.98 0.76
CA GLY A 70 -0.75 -17.87 -0.26
C GLY A 70 -0.59 -19.30 0.24
N ARG A 71 -0.10 -19.50 1.46
CA ARG A 71 -0.02 -20.82 2.08
C ARG A 71 -1.39 -21.42 2.38
N LEU A 72 -2.33 -20.63 2.89
CA LEU A 72 -3.68 -21.10 3.25
C LEU A 72 -4.53 -21.42 2.02
N LEU A 73 -4.39 -20.65 0.93
CA LEU A 73 -5.18 -20.78 -0.30
C LEU A 73 -4.44 -21.57 -1.40
N GLY A 74 -3.26 -22.10 -1.10
CA GLY A 74 -2.42 -22.83 -2.05
C GLY A 74 -1.85 -21.97 -3.19
N TRP A 75 -1.76 -20.64 -3.01
CA TRP A 75 -1.12 -19.71 -3.96
C TRP A 75 0.41 -19.64 -3.81
N ASP A 76 0.97 -20.16 -2.72
CA ASP A 76 2.42 -20.27 -2.48
C ASP A 76 3.02 -21.59 -2.96
N VAL A 77 2.19 -22.54 -3.41
CA VAL A 77 2.66 -23.68 -4.20
C VAL A 77 3.09 -23.12 -5.55
N PRO A 78 4.23 -23.51 -6.14
CA PRO A 78 4.56 -23.15 -7.52
C PRO A 78 3.33 -23.45 -8.35
N ALA A 79 2.70 -22.39 -8.88
CA ALA A 79 1.51 -22.59 -9.69
C ALA A 79 1.93 -23.56 -10.80
N PRO A 80 1.13 -24.58 -11.12
CA PRO A 80 1.36 -25.35 -12.34
C PRO A 80 1.55 -24.35 -13.49
N GLN A 81 2.35 -24.70 -14.50
CA GLN A 81 2.48 -23.86 -15.68
C GLN A 81 1.09 -23.72 -16.33
N LEU A 82 0.34 -22.71 -15.89
CA LEU A 82 -1.02 -22.47 -16.31
C LEU A 82 -0.94 -21.85 -17.70
N PRO A 83 -1.76 -22.32 -18.65
CA PRO A 83 -1.86 -21.67 -19.94
C PRO A 83 -2.14 -20.18 -19.75
N ILE A 84 -1.53 -19.34 -20.57
CA ILE A 84 -1.89 -17.93 -20.70
C ILE A 84 -3.42 -17.88 -20.93
N PRO A 85 -4.17 -16.96 -20.29
CA PRO A 85 -5.63 -16.93 -20.43
C PRO A 85 -6.03 -16.96 -21.91
N ASP A 86 -6.99 -17.82 -22.26
CA ASP A 86 -7.51 -18.00 -23.62
C ASP A 86 -6.46 -18.50 -24.64
N ARG A 87 -5.39 -19.14 -24.17
CA ARG A 87 -4.26 -19.63 -24.98
C ARG A 87 -3.85 -21.04 -24.57
N LYS A 88 -3.03 -21.70 -25.40
CA LYS A 88 -2.47 -23.04 -25.11
C LYS A 88 -1.07 -22.95 -24.50
N GLU A 89 -0.28 -21.99 -24.94
CA GLU A 89 1.05 -21.73 -24.41
C GLU A 89 1.02 -21.34 -22.93
N THR A 90 2.02 -21.78 -22.17
CA THR A 90 2.14 -21.54 -20.72
C THR A 90 3.14 -20.44 -20.38
N THR A 91 3.94 -20.03 -21.36
CA THR A 91 5.00 -19.03 -21.24
C THR A 91 5.04 -18.12 -22.46
N LEU A 92 5.38 -16.84 -22.26
CA LEU A 92 5.63 -15.91 -23.36
C LEU A 92 6.95 -16.20 -24.09
N LYS A 93 7.80 -17.10 -23.59
CA LYS A 93 9.01 -17.55 -24.28
C LYS A 93 8.71 -18.14 -25.66
N ASP A 94 7.56 -18.81 -25.79
CA ASP A 94 7.11 -19.41 -27.06
C ASP A 94 6.80 -18.36 -28.13
N ARG A 95 6.56 -17.11 -27.71
CA ARG A 95 6.28 -15.97 -28.59
C ARG A 95 7.51 -15.13 -28.92
N LEU A 96 8.68 -15.48 -28.38
CA LEU A 96 9.88 -14.67 -28.57
C LEU A 96 10.38 -14.75 -30.03
N PRO A 97 10.63 -13.58 -30.66
CA PRO A 97 11.42 -13.49 -31.89
C PRO A 97 12.78 -14.13 -31.74
N ARG A 98 13.37 -14.56 -32.85
CA ARG A 98 14.66 -15.28 -32.85
C ARG A 98 15.80 -14.48 -32.23
N ASP A 99 15.84 -13.17 -32.47
CA ASP A 99 16.85 -12.24 -31.94
C ASP A 99 16.79 -12.04 -30.42
N LEU A 100 15.62 -12.27 -29.80
CA LEU A 100 15.44 -12.10 -28.36
C LEU A 100 15.60 -13.41 -27.57
N ARG A 101 15.62 -14.57 -28.23
CA ARG A 101 15.76 -15.87 -27.56
C ARG A 101 17.12 -15.97 -26.90
N ASN A 102 17.16 -16.55 -25.70
CA ASN A 102 18.37 -16.77 -24.89
C ASN A 102 19.13 -15.51 -24.46
N THR A 103 18.68 -14.30 -24.81
CA THR A 103 19.31 -13.05 -24.34
C THR A 103 19.28 -12.94 -22.81
N ALA A 104 18.21 -13.44 -22.18
CA ALA A 104 18.06 -13.45 -20.72
C ALA A 104 18.63 -14.71 -20.03
N ALA A 105 19.40 -15.55 -20.75
CA ALA A 105 20.02 -16.72 -20.15
C ALA A 105 20.98 -16.32 -19.02
N GLY A 106 20.79 -16.87 -17.82
CA GLY A 106 21.62 -16.57 -16.65
C GLY A 106 21.24 -15.31 -15.86
N LEU A 107 20.30 -14.48 -16.34
CA LEU A 107 19.78 -13.35 -15.58
C LEU A 107 18.91 -13.84 -14.42
N LYS A 108 19.19 -13.30 -13.23
CA LYS A 108 18.41 -13.52 -12.01
C LYS A 108 17.53 -12.30 -11.71
N LEU A 109 16.62 -11.97 -12.62
CA LEU A 109 15.73 -10.83 -12.41
C LEU A 109 14.73 -11.14 -11.31
N GLY A 110 14.95 -10.56 -10.13
CA GLY A 110 14.11 -10.72 -8.95
C GLY A 110 14.35 -12.03 -8.19
N SER A 111 15.47 -12.74 -8.37
CA SER A 111 15.69 -14.03 -7.68
C SER A 111 15.63 -13.91 -6.16
N ALA A 112 16.16 -12.82 -5.58
CA ALA A 112 16.08 -12.56 -4.14
C ALA A 112 14.64 -12.33 -3.67
N ALA A 113 13.82 -11.66 -4.50
CA ALA A 113 12.39 -11.50 -4.27
C ALA A 113 11.63 -12.82 -4.47
N SER A 114 12.05 -13.64 -5.45
CA SER A 114 11.39 -14.89 -5.84
C SER A 114 11.56 -16.01 -4.83
N ASP A 115 12.76 -16.19 -4.30
CA ASP A 115 13.06 -17.21 -3.29
C ASP A 115 12.31 -16.96 -1.98
N LYS A 116 12.17 -15.68 -1.60
CA LYS A 116 11.41 -15.33 -0.41
C LYS A 116 9.93 -15.31 -0.69
N LEU A 117 9.43 -14.53 -1.67
CA LEU A 117 7.99 -14.23 -1.91
C LEU A 117 7.14 -15.36 -2.51
N GLY A 118 7.74 -16.50 -2.86
CA GLY A 118 7.05 -17.58 -3.58
C GLY A 118 6.52 -17.13 -4.94
N VAL A 119 7.12 -16.09 -5.55
CA VAL A 119 6.77 -15.60 -6.88
C VAL A 119 7.99 -15.58 -7.77
N ASN A 120 8.07 -16.55 -8.67
CA ASN A 120 9.14 -16.66 -9.62
C ASN A 120 8.84 -15.77 -10.84
N PHE A 121 9.59 -14.67 -10.98
CA PHE A 121 9.60 -13.91 -12.22
C PHE A 121 10.53 -14.63 -13.20
N ALA A 122 9.98 -15.17 -14.28
CA ALA A 122 10.74 -15.83 -15.31
C ALA A 122 11.24 -14.79 -16.34
N PRO A 123 12.55 -14.56 -16.49
CA PRO A 123 13.06 -13.66 -17.51
C PRO A 123 12.66 -14.13 -18.92
N LEU A 124 12.22 -13.18 -19.74
CA LEU A 124 11.87 -13.41 -21.15
C LEU A 124 13.03 -13.04 -22.06
N TYR A 125 13.44 -11.77 -22.01
CA TYR A 125 14.53 -11.22 -22.83
C TYR A 125 15.15 -9.99 -22.18
N VAL A 126 16.34 -9.62 -22.66
CA VAL A 126 17.02 -8.36 -22.37
C VAL A 126 17.63 -7.81 -23.67
N THR A 127 17.60 -6.49 -23.81
CA THR A 127 18.32 -5.72 -24.83
C THR A 127 19.11 -4.61 -24.14
N ASP A 128 19.75 -3.74 -24.92
CA ASP A 128 20.47 -2.58 -24.38
C ASP A 128 19.55 -1.55 -23.71
N LEU A 129 18.26 -1.53 -24.06
CA LEU A 129 17.32 -0.50 -23.62
C LEU A 129 16.04 -1.04 -22.98
N GLU A 130 15.72 -2.33 -23.11
CA GLU A 130 14.54 -2.91 -22.47
C GLU A 130 14.74 -4.36 -22.02
N SER A 131 13.97 -4.78 -21.03
CA SER A 131 13.94 -6.17 -20.55
C SER A 131 12.55 -6.51 -20.05
N ALA A 132 12.21 -7.79 -20.08
CA ALA A 132 10.93 -8.26 -19.60
C ALA A 132 11.06 -9.56 -18.81
N ALA A 133 10.25 -9.70 -17.77
CA ALA A 133 10.07 -10.93 -17.04
C ALA A 133 8.58 -11.18 -16.80
N GLU A 134 8.16 -12.44 -16.93
CA GLU A 134 6.78 -12.84 -16.74
C GLU A 134 6.55 -13.50 -15.39
N ILE A 135 5.28 -13.55 -15.00
CA ILE A 135 4.79 -14.22 -13.82
C ILE A 135 3.43 -14.83 -14.15
N SER A 136 3.19 -16.08 -13.75
CA SER A 136 1.89 -16.73 -13.93
C SER A 136 1.40 -17.28 -12.60
N ASN A 137 0.14 -16.99 -12.27
CA ASN A 137 -0.53 -17.54 -11.10
C ASN A 137 -2.02 -17.81 -11.39
N ARG A 138 -2.75 -18.27 -10.38
CA ARG A 138 -4.17 -18.64 -10.51
C ARG A 138 -5.09 -17.48 -10.90
N THR A 139 -4.72 -16.23 -10.62
CA THR A 139 -5.58 -15.06 -10.88
C THR A 139 -5.20 -14.30 -12.14
N MET A 140 -3.93 -14.32 -12.56
CA MET A 140 -3.45 -13.57 -13.71
C MET A 140 -2.11 -14.07 -14.26
N HIS A 141 -1.84 -13.74 -15.52
CA HIS A 141 -0.51 -13.78 -16.12
C HIS A 141 -0.04 -12.34 -16.21
N GLY A 142 1.16 -12.04 -15.74
CA GLY A 142 1.70 -10.69 -15.70
C GLY A 142 3.07 -10.62 -16.37
N VAL A 143 3.43 -9.42 -16.79
CA VAL A 143 4.78 -9.08 -17.23
C VAL A 143 5.21 -7.81 -16.54
N VAL A 144 6.41 -7.81 -15.99
CA VAL A 144 7.13 -6.59 -15.62
C VAL A 144 8.08 -6.30 -16.77
N HIS A 145 7.89 -5.15 -17.39
CA HIS A 145 8.74 -4.61 -18.44
C HIS A 145 9.53 -3.42 -17.89
N LEU A 146 10.83 -3.41 -18.14
CA LEU A 146 11.74 -2.34 -17.78
C LEU A 146 12.30 -1.72 -19.05
N SER A 147 12.42 -0.40 -19.08
CA SER A 147 12.97 0.34 -20.22
C SER A 147 13.89 1.47 -19.77
N TRP A 148 14.84 1.83 -20.62
CA TRP A 148 15.78 2.93 -20.44
C TRP A 148 15.51 4.01 -21.47
N VAL A 149 14.78 5.04 -21.05
CA VAL A 149 14.20 6.02 -21.97
C VAL A 149 15.07 7.27 -22.07
N ASN A 150 15.50 7.60 -23.28
CA ASN A 150 16.24 8.81 -23.58
C ASN A 150 15.38 10.06 -23.29
N GLN A 151 15.85 10.91 -22.38
CA GLN A 151 15.25 12.18 -21.98
C GLN A 151 15.87 13.39 -22.71
N GLY A 152 16.71 13.13 -23.72
CA GLY A 152 17.49 14.11 -24.45
C GLY A 152 18.82 14.47 -23.77
N ARG A 153 19.76 15.03 -24.55
CA ARG A 153 21.09 15.47 -24.09
C ARG A 153 21.89 14.39 -23.36
N GLY A 154 21.80 13.14 -23.84
CA GLY A 154 22.51 11.99 -23.27
C GLY A 154 22.00 11.53 -21.89
N ARG A 155 20.89 12.09 -21.40
CA ARG A 155 20.25 11.64 -20.15
C ARG A 155 19.22 10.58 -20.45
N TYR A 156 19.20 9.56 -19.61
CA TYR A 156 18.24 8.47 -19.65
C TYR A 156 17.55 8.31 -18.31
N GLN A 157 16.32 7.83 -18.35
CA GLN A 157 15.53 7.50 -17.17
C GLN A 157 14.93 6.11 -17.29
N GLY A 158 15.04 5.33 -16.21
CA GLY A 158 14.39 4.04 -16.10
C GLY A 158 12.87 4.20 -16.06
N GLN A 159 12.17 3.35 -16.79
CA GLN A 159 10.73 3.19 -16.70
C GLN A 159 10.36 1.73 -16.43
N MET A 160 9.21 1.54 -15.81
CA MET A 160 8.62 0.23 -15.57
C MET A 160 7.17 0.22 -16.01
N ALA A 161 6.81 -0.78 -16.81
CA ALA A 161 5.45 -1.08 -17.20
C ALA A 161 5.03 -2.45 -16.66
N VAL A 162 3.76 -2.56 -16.27
CA VAL A 162 3.16 -3.81 -15.82
C VAL A 162 2.04 -4.18 -16.76
N TYR A 163 2.22 -5.29 -17.48
CA TYR A 163 1.20 -5.88 -18.33
C TYR A 163 0.52 -7.03 -17.59
N VAL A 164 -0.79 -7.18 -17.77
CA VAL A 164 -1.58 -8.21 -17.09
C VAL A 164 -2.58 -8.82 -18.07
N LYS A 165 -2.80 -10.13 -17.95
CA LYS A 165 -3.94 -10.84 -18.51
C LYS A 165 -4.64 -11.60 -17.39
N PRO A 166 -5.78 -11.11 -16.86
CA PRO A 166 -6.49 -11.77 -15.75
C PRO A 166 -7.14 -13.09 -16.20
N ARG A 167 -7.32 -14.04 -15.26
CA ARG A 167 -8.01 -15.32 -15.48
C ARG A 167 -9.48 -15.20 -15.09
N GLY A 168 -10.33 -14.98 -16.09
CA GLY A 168 -11.78 -14.85 -15.95
C GLY A 168 -12.21 -13.71 -15.01
N LEU A 169 -13.50 -13.69 -14.66
CA LEU A 169 -14.11 -12.64 -13.83
C LEU A 169 -13.48 -12.55 -12.43
N PHE A 170 -13.06 -13.68 -11.86
CA PHE A 170 -12.40 -13.69 -10.55
C PHE A 170 -11.04 -12.99 -10.60
N GLY A 171 -10.25 -13.25 -11.64
CA GLY A 171 -8.97 -12.56 -11.87
C GLY A 171 -9.16 -11.05 -12.05
N GLU A 172 -10.20 -10.62 -12.77
CA GLU A 172 -10.52 -9.21 -12.95
C GLU A 172 -10.90 -8.53 -11.63
N ALA A 173 -11.80 -9.15 -10.85
CA ALA A 173 -12.20 -8.67 -9.54
C ALA A 173 -11.00 -8.58 -8.59
N TYR A 174 -10.12 -9.59 -8.60
CA TYR A 174 -8.87 -9.59 -7.84
C TYR A 174 -7.98 -8.39 -8.21
N MET A 175 -7.76 -8.14 -9.51
CA MET A 175 -6.94 -7.02 -9.97
C MET A 175 -7.51 -5.66 -9.55
N ALA A 176 -8.82 -5.51 -9.61
CA ALA A 176 -9.52 -4.31 -9.14
C ALA A 176 -9.38 -4.13 -7.62
N MET A 177 -9.51 -5.22 -6.85
CA MET A 177 -9.40 -5.22 -5.39
C MET A 177 -7.99 -4.81 -4.90
N ILE A 178 -6.93 -5.30 -5.55
CA ILE A 178 -5.56 -5.00 -5.12
C ILE A 178 -5.05 -3.64 -5.59
N ARG A 179 -5.71 -3.02 -6.57
CA ARG A 179 -5.34 -1.70 -7.14
C ARG A 179 -5.03 -0.62 -6.09
N PRO A 180 -5.88 -0.35 -5.08
CA PRO A 180 -5.56 0.66 -4.06
C PRO A 180 -4.29 0.32 -3.27
N PHE A 181 -4.09 -0.95 -2.90
CA PHE A 181 -2.87 -1.38 -2.19
C PHE A 181 -1.62 -1.23 -3.06
N ARG A 182 -1.76 -1.55 -4.35
CA ARG A 182 -0.69 -1.42 -5.33
C ARG A 182 -0.22 0.03 -5.43
N TYR A 183 -1.15 0.99 -5.46
CA TYR A 183 -0.82 2.42 -5.55
C TYR A 183 -0.42 3.08 -4.25
N LEU A 184 -1.03 2.71 -3.13
CA LEU A 184 -0.79 3.39 -1.85
C LEU A 184 0.39 2.80 -1.08
N ILE A 185 0.74 1.55 -1.36
CA ILE A 185 1.70 0.81 -0.53
C ILE A 185 2.80 0.17 -1.36
N VAL A 186 2.45 -0.66 -2.36
CA VAL A 186 3.45 -1.45 -3.10
C VAL A 186 4.35 -0.54 -3.93
N TYR A 187 3.79 0.25 -4.86
CA TYR A 187 4.62 1.10 -5.72
C TYR A 187 5.38 2.17 -4.93
N PRO A 188 4.81 2.90 -3.96
CA PRO A 188 5.59 3.85 -3.18
C PRO A 188 6.74 3.20 -2.40
N ALA A 189 6.56 1.97 -1.88
CA ALA A 189 7.64 1.25 -1.23
C ALA A 189 8.71 0.79 -2.23
N LEU A 190 8.29 0.25 -3.38
CA LEU A 190 9.17 -0.18 -4.46
C LEU A 190 10.02 0.99 -4.99
N MET A 191 9.40 2.15 -5.24
CA MET A 191 10.10 3.35 -5.72
C MET A 191 11.17 3.80 -4.71
N ARG A 192 10.88 3.79 -3.41
CA ARG A 192 11.88 4.13 -2.38
C ARG A 192 13.04 3.13 -2.33
N GLN A 193 12.76 1.84 -2.53
CA GLN A 193 13.81 0.82 -2.58
C GLN A 193 14.69 0.97 -3.82
N ILE A 194 14.08 1.18 -4.99
CA ILE A 194 14.80 1.45 -6.24
C ILE A 194 15.67 2.69 -6.05
N GLU A 195 15.13 3.78 -5.49
CA GLU A 195 15.88 5.01 -5.26
C GLU A 195 17.06 4.78 -4.30
N ALA A 196 16.84 4.07 -3.19
CA ALA A 196 17.88 3.77 -2.22
C ALA A 196 18.98 2.89 -2.82
N ALA A 197 18.60 1.83 -3.52
CA ALA A 197 19.53 0.91 -4.18
C ALA A 197 20.30 1.62 -5.31
N TRP A 198 19.63 2.44 -6.11
CA TRP A 198 20.25 3.24 -7.16
C TRP A 198 21.29 4.22 -6.61
N LYS A 199 21.00 4.88 -5.48
CA LYS A 199 21.95 5.78 -4.80
C LYS A 199 23.10 5.05 -4.12
N ALA A 200 22.88 3.81 -3.67
CA ALA A 200 23.88 2.99 -3.01
C ALA A 200 24.85 2.31 -3.99
N GLN A 201 24.56 2.35 -5.29
CA GLN A 201 25.50 1.90 -6.32
C GLN A 201 26.83 2.65 -6.13
N PRO A 202 27.97 1.95 -6.06
CA PRO A 202 29.26 2.60 -5.98
C PRO A 202 29.44 3.45 -7.22
N LYS A 203 29.32 4.79 -7.07
CA LYS A 203 29.88 5.72 -8.05
C LYS A 203 31.32 5.28 -8.25
N ARG A 204 31.70 4.92 -9.48
CA ARG A 204 33.13 4.86 -9.83
C ARG A 204 33.73 6.23 -9.43
N MET A 205 34.55 6.19 -8.37
CA MET A 205 35.27 7.21 -7.56
C MET A 205 35.15 8.71 -7.94
N ASN A 206 34.97 9.63 -6.98
CA ASN A 206 36.04 10.08 -6.06
C ASN A 206 35.57 10.34 -4.59
N PRO A 207 36.43 10.13 -3.56
CA PRO A 207 36.07 10.20 -2.14
C PRO A 207 36.52 11.51 -1.47
N GLU A 208 35.66 12.13 -0.65
CA GLU A 208 36.01 12.83 0.60
C GLU A 208 34.77 13.00 1.51
N SER A 209 34.78 12.29 2.64
CA SER A 209 34.50 12.77 4.02
C SER A 209 33.07 13.16 4.51
N PRO A 210 32.81 13.15 5.85
CA PRO A 210 31.82 12.25 6.45
C PRO A 210 30.80 12.87 7.45
N LEU A 211 30.00 11.97 8.07
CA LEU A 211 29.22 12.07 9.33
C LEU A 211 27.90 12.87 9.37
N ARG A 212 26.83 12.22 9.87
CA ARG A 212 26.21 12.55 11.19
C ARG A 212 25.12 11.56 11.62
N ARG A 213 25.26 11.13 12.87
CA ARG A 213 24.28 10.42 13.73
C ARG A 213 23.52 11.50 14.50
N HIS A 214 22.19 11.52 14.55
CA HIS A 214 21.44 12.23 15.60
C HIS A 214 20.24 11.40 16.08
N SER A 215 20.23 11.16 17.39
CA SER A 215 19.13 10.70 18.24
C SER A 215 18.23 11.87 18.64
N LEU A 216 16.92 11.68 18.77
CA LEU A 216 15.97 12.67 19.30
C LEU A 216 15.00 12.02 20.31
N GLY A 217 14.84 12.68 21.45
CA GLY A 217 14.02 12.28 22.59
C GLY A 217 12.50 12.37 22.37
N ALA A 218 11.76 11.81 23.32
CA ALA A 218 10.30 11.73 23.33
C ALA A 218 9.65 13.11 23.52
N ALA A 219 8.62 13.42 22.72
CA ALA A 219 7.91 14.70 22.71
C ALA A 219 6.57 14.60 23.46
N GLU A 220 6.23 15.62 24.26
CA GLU A 220 5.10 15.69 25.21
C GLU A 220 3.69 15.69 24.57
N ASN A 221 3.57 15.91 23.26
CA ASN A 221 2.29 16.01 22.54
C ASN A 221 2.04 14.81 21.61
N LYS A 222 2.43 13.60 22.05
CA LYS A 222 2.25 12.38 21.26
C LYS A 222 1.14 11.49 21.80
N ALA A 223 0.30 10.99 20.91
CA ALA A 223 -0.70 10.01 21.27
C ALA A 223 -0.04 8.63 21.44
N ALA A 224 -0.33 7.96 22.55
CA ALA A 224 0.24 6.67 22.90
C ALA A 224 -0.85 5.60 22.98
N ALA A 225 -0.52 4.37 22.59
CA ALA A 225 -1.42 3.24 22.79
C ALA A 225 -1.68 3.05 24.29
N CYS A 226 -2.93 2.79 24.66
CA CYS A 226 -3.33 2.50 26.04
C CYS A 226 -4.34 1.35 26.07
N PRO A 227 -4.52 0.68 27.22
CA PRO A 227 -5.64 -0.22 27.41
C PRO A 227 -6.96 0.53 27.19
N VAL A 228 -7.99 -0.16 26.69
CA VAL A 228 -9.34 0.40 26.59
C VAL A 228 -9.81 0.82 28.00
N PRO A 229 -10.18 2.08 28.24
CA PRO A 229 -10.63 2.52 29.57
C PRO A 229 -11.88 1.77 30.04
N SER A 230 -12.04 1.53 31.34
CA SER A 230 -13.21 0.84 31.90
C SER A 230 -14.53 1.53 31.54
N ALA A 231 -14.55 2.86 31.51
CA ALA A 231 -15.69 3.65 31.04
C ALA A 231 -16.11 3.28 29.60
N VAL A 232 -15.15 2.94 28.72
CA VAL A 232 -15.44 2.49 27.36
C VAL A 232 -15.83 1.01 27.34
N ARG A 233 -15.22 0.16 28.17
CA ARG A 233 -15.59 -1.28 28.26
C ARG A 233 -17.02 -1.47 28.75
N ASN A 234 -17.50 -0.58 29.62
CA ASN A 234 -18.88 -0.59 30.10
C ASN A 234 -19.88 -0.20 28.99
N LEU A 235 -19.42 0.54 27.97
CA LEU A 235 -20.24 0.92 26.82
C LEU A 235 -20.19 -0.13 25.70
N LEU A 236 -19.01 -0.69 25.46
CA LEU A 236 -18.75 -1.69 24.42
C LEU A 236 -17.81 -2.75 24.99
N ASP A 237 -18.31 -3.97 25.13
CA ASP A 237 -17.50 -5.12 25.52
C ASP A 237 -16.44 -5.40 24.43
N PRO A 238 -15.14 -5.22 24.71
CA PRO A 238 -14.08 -5.44 23.73
C PRO A 238 -14.03 -6.86 23.18
N GLU A 239 -14.49 -7.87 23.93
CA GLU A 239 -14.47 -9.28 23.53
C GLU A 239 -15.55 -9.60 22.49
N ALA A 240 -16.62 -8.80 22.41
CA ALA A 240 -17.68 -8.94 21.42
C ALA A 240 -17.26 -8.53 19.99
N PHE A 241 -16.05 -7.98 19.83
CA PHE A 241 -15.50 -7.46 18.58
C PHE A 241 -14.27 -8.23 18.12
N ASP A 242 -14.09 -8.31 16.80
CA ASP A 242 -12.92 -8.95 16.19
C ASP A 242 -11.65 -8.09 16.34
N TYR A 243 -11.82 -6.82 16.69
CA TYR A 243 -10.75 -5.86 16.95
C TYR A 243 -11.20 -4.78 17.93
N SER A 244 -10.32 -4.48 18.88
CA SER A 244 -10.40 -3.30 19.73
C SER A 244 -8.99 -2.72 19.96
N ASP A 245 -8.86 -1.39 19.97
CA ASP A 245 -7.65 -0.68 20.39
C ASP A 245 -8.04 0.68 20.99
N ALA A 246 -7.18 1.24 21.83
CA ALA A 246 -7.32 2.60 22.34
C ALA A 246 -5.99 3.35 22.33
N PHE A 247 -6.09 4.66 22.14
CA PHE A 247 -4.99 5.60 22.17
C PHE A 247 -5.35 6.77 23.06
N ALA A 248 -4.42 7.23 23.88
CA ALA A 248 -4.59 8.37 24.76
C ALA A 248 -3.60 9.47 24.41
N LEU A 249 -4.06 10.70 24.52
CA LEU A 249 -3.29 11.90 24.33
C LEU A 249 -3.56 12.84 25.51
N ARG A 250 -2.53 13.50 26.02
CA ARG A 250 -2.69 14.54 27.05
C ARG A 250 -3.33 15.77 26.44
N VAL A 251 -4.36 16.29 27.09
CA VAL A 251 -5.01 17.53 26.67
C VAL A 251 -4.07 18.70 26.98
N PRO A 252 -3.77 19.59 26.02
CA PRO A 252 -2.94 20.76 26.28
C PRO A 252 -3.50 21.63 27.40
N ALA A 253 -2.63 22.26 28.20
CA ALA A 253 -3.05 23.15 29.27
C ALA A 253 -3.90 24.31 28.71
N GLY A 254 -5.07 24.56 29.32
CA GLY A 254 -6.00 25.60 28.89
C GLY A 254 -7.01 25.20 27.80
N ASP A 255 -6.92 23.98 27.26
CA ASP A 255 -7.88 23.48 26.27
C ASP A 255 -9.16 22.93 26.95
N GLN A 256 -10.25 23.68 26.83
CA GLN A 256 -11.56 23.40 27.45
C GLN A 256 -12.59 22.83 26.45
N ARG A 257 -12.14 22.27 25.33
CA ARG A 257 -13.04 21.68 24.32
C ARG A 257 -13.89 20.53 24.87
N SER A 258 -15.16 20.51 24.49
CA SER A 258 -16.04 19.37 24.76
C SER A 258 -15.56 18.11 24.04
N VAL A 259 -15.98 16.93 24.53
CA VAL A 259 -15.65 15.64 23.90
C VAL A 259 -16.12 15.56 22.44
N GLU A 260 -17.28 16.15 22.12
CA GLU A 260 -17.78 16.23 20.75
C GLU A 260 -16.91 17.16 19.88
N ALA A 261 -16.44 18.29 20.42
CA ALA A 261 -15.53 19.17 19.70
C ALA A 261 -14.18 18.48 19.41
N TRP A 262 -13.68 17.65 20.33
CA TRP A 262 -12.53 16.77 20.07
C TRP A 262 -12.81 15.74 18.98
N ALA A 263 -13.97 15.08 19.00
CA ALA A 263 -14.36 14.14 17.94
C ALA A 263 -14.45 14.83 16.57
N ARG A 264 -15.06 16.03 16.51
CA ARG A 264 -15.11 16.85 15.29
C ARG A 264 -13.72 17.23 14.80
N ALA A 265 -12.83 17.68 15.67
CA ALA A 265 -11.45 18.00 15.29
C ALA A 265 -10.67 16.78 14.74
N MET A 266 -10.98 15.57 15.21
CA MET A 266 -10.35 14.33 14.72
C MET A 266 -10.88 13.88 13.35
N PHE A 267 -12.18 14.03 13.09
CA PHE A 267 -12.85 13.39 11.94
C PHE A 267 -13.45 14.37 10.92
N THR A 268 -13.44 15.68 11.16
CA THR A 268 -13.79 16.68 10.16
C THR A 268 -12.59 16.89 9.23
N PRO A 269 -12.72 16.59 7.92
CA PRO A 269 -11.59 16.66 7.01
C PRO A 269 -11.19 18.09 6.70
N SER A 270 -10.11 18.57 7.30
CA SER A 270 -9.40 19.79 6.85
C SER A 270 -8.26 19.40 5.89
N GLY A 271 -8.45 19.73 4.62
CA GLY A 271 -7.47 19.54 3.55
C GLY A 271 -7.68 18.32 2.64
N PRO A 272 -7.06 18.32 1.44
CA PRO A 272 -7.29 17.33 0.38
C PRO A 272 -6.90 15.89 0.78
N LEU A 273 -5.88 15.72 1.61
CA LEU A 273 -5.35 14.41 2.02
C LEU A 273 -6.34 13.59 2.88
N LEU A 274 -7.17 14.25 3.70
CA LEU A 274 -8.12 13.57 4.59
C LEU A 274 -9.49 13.34 3.94
N LYS A 275 -9.88 14.18 2.97
CA LYS A 275 -11.00 13.88 2.06
C LYS A 275 -10.74 12.58 1.29
N SER A 276 -9.49 12.36 0.87
CA SER A 276 -9.05 11.08 0.29
C SER A 276 -9.13 9.93 1.31
N PHE A 277 -8.78 10.14 2.57
CA PHE A 277 -8.87 9.11 3.62
C PHE A 277 -10.33 8.71 3.93
N ALA A 278 -11.25 9.67 4.03
CA ALA A 278 -12.67 9.40 4.29
C ALA A 278 -13.31 8.66 3.10
N ALA A 279 -12.97 9.06 1.86
CA ALA A 279 -13.39 8.34 0.66
C ALA A 279 -12.78 6.92 0.58
N VAL A 280 -11.51 6.76 0.93
CA VAL A 280 -10.84 5.46 1.04
C VAL A 280 -11.46 4.61 2.14
N TRP A 281 -11.88 5.20 3.26
CA TRP A 281 -12.54 4.51 4.36
C TRP A 281 -13.90 3.94 3.95
N GLY A 282 -14.74 4.72 3.26
CA GLY A 282 -16.01 4.22 2.71
C GLY A 282 -15.81 3.08 1.69
N VAL A 283 -14.79 3.18 0.83
CA VAL A 283 -14.45 2.14 -0.15
C VAL A 283 -13.89 0.88 0.50
N VAL A 284 -13.14 1.00 1.60
CA VAL A 284 -12.53 -0.13 2.32
C VAL A 284 -13.52 -0.81 3.26
N THR A 285 -14.38 -0.06 3.93
CA THR A 285 -15.33 -0.58 4.93
C THR A 285 -16.71 -0.93 4.37
N GLY A 286 -17.07 -0.40 3.20
CA GLY A 286 -18.41 -0.57 2.63
C GLY A 286 -19.50 0.18 3.41
N VAL A 287 -19.11 1.11 4.28
CA VAL A 287 -20.02 1.96 5.06
C VAL A 287 -20.58 3.06 4.16
N LYS A 288 -21.90 3.19 4.13
CA LYS A 288 -22.59 4.30 3.48
C LYS A 288 -22.81 5.43 4.50
N PRO A 289 -22.75 6.72 4.10
CA PRO A 289 -23.09 7.81 5.00
C PRO A 289 -24.52 7.63 5.55
N PRO A 290 -24.76 7.90 6.85
CA PRO A 290 -26.10 7.80 7.41
C PRO A 290 -27.05 8.78 6.71
N THR A 291 -28.25 8.32 6.37
CA THR A 291 -29.30 9.15 5.74
C THR A 291 -30.16 9.90 6.76
N THR A 292 -30.10 9.53 8.05
CA THR A 292 -30.90 10.10 9.14
C THR A 292 -30.10 10.22 10.45
N GLY A 293 -30.43 11.23 11.28
CA GLY A 293 -29.80 11.50 12.59
C GLY A 293 -28.63 12.49 12.59
N ARG A 294 -28.06 12.78 13.77
CA ARG A 294 -26.83 13.58 13.90
C ARG A 294 -25.66 12.81 13.30
N ARG A 295 -24.84 13.47 12.48
CA ARG A 295 -23.77 12.81 11.70
C ARG A 295 -22.42 13.50 11.86
N LEU A 296 -21.37 12.71 11.75
CA LEU A 296 -20.01 13.18 11.53
C LEU A 296 -19.40 12.38 10.37
N SER A 297 -19.39 12.97 9.18
CA SER A 297 -18.93 12.31 7.94
C SER A 297 -19.69 10.98 7.68
N TYR A 298 -19.01 9.84 7.75
CA TYR A 298 -19.58 8.50 7.54
C TYR A 298 -20.19 7.88 8.80
N PHE A 299 -20.15 8.58 9.94
CA PHE A 299 -20.59 8.02 11.21
C PHE A 299 -21.88 8.67 11.69
N ARG A 300 -22.77 7.85 12.24
CA ARG A 300 -23.88 8.30 13.06
C ARG A 300 -23.30 8.71 14.42
N LEU A 301 -23.56 9.95 14.82
CA LEU A 301 -23.09 10.51 16.07
C LEU A 301 -24.14 10.24 17.15
N THR A 302 -23.75 9.54 18.20
CA THR A 302 -24.59 9.30 19.38
C THR A 302 -23.92 9.97 20.58
N THR A 303 -24.58 10.99 21.16
CA THR A 303 -24.08 11.78 22.30
C THR A 303 -25.16 11.82 23.39
N PRO A 304 -24.84 11.82 24.71
CA PRO A 304 -23.75 11.18 25.47
C PRO A 304 -24.26 10.30 26.64
N GLN A 305 -23.43 9.37 27.10
CA GLN A 305 -23.43 8.89 28.49
C GLN A 305 -22.00 9.09 29.03
N LEU A 306 -21.85 9.77 30.17
CA LEU A 306 -20.59 9.95 30.91
C LEU A 306 -19.35 10.41 30.09
N GLY A 307 -19.37 11.62 29.52
CA GLY A 307 -18.15 12.25 28.96
C GLY A 307 -17.55 11.56 27.72
N ALA A 308 -18.32 10.67 27.08
CA ALA A 308 -17.94 9.98 25.85
C ALA A 308 -18.85 10.37 24.67
N THR A 309 -18.27 10.37 23.47
CA THR A 309 -18.98 10.45 22.19
C THR A 309 -18.75 9.16 21.43
N VAL A 310 -19.83 8.49 21.02
CA VAL A 310 -19.79 7.26 20.23
C VAL A 310 -20.16 7.60 18.79
N LEU A 311 -19.33 7.15 17.86
CA LEU A 311 -19.55 7.27 16.44
C LEU A 311 -19.70 5.86 15.85
N GLU A 312 -20.89 5.58 15.32
CA GLU A 312 -21.24 4.28 14.78
C GLU A 312 -21.23 4.31 13.24
N ALA A 313 -20.67 3.28 12.64
CA ALA A 313 -20.69 3.04 11.20
C ALA A 313 -21.10 1.59 10.92
N ASP A 314 -22.27 1.43 10.33
CA ASP A 314 -22.74 0.15 9.82
C ASP A 314 -22.42 0.03 8.31
N GLY A 315 -21.58 -0.95 7.97
CA GLY A 315 -21.19 -1.26 6.61
C GLY A 315 -21.46 -2.72 6.23
N SER A 316 -21.50 -2.98 4.93
CA SER A 316 -21.70 -4.33 4.38
C SER A 316 -20.57 -5.32 4.72
N ARG A 317 -19.41 -4.82 5.19
CA ARG A 317 -18.21 -5.63 5.51
C ARG A 317 -17.90 -5.62 7.00
N TYR A 318 -18.10 -4.47 7.65
CA TYR A 318 -17.78 -4.24 9.06
C TYR A 318 -18.87 -3.43 9.74
N HIS A 319 -19.10 -3.74 11.00
CA HIS A 319 -19.69 -2.85 11.99
C HIS A 319 -18.57 -2.19 12.78
N VAL A 320 -18.50 -0.86 12.79
CA VAL A 320 -17.42 -0.10 13.43
C VAL A 320 -17.98 0.89 14.44
N TYR A 321 -17.41 0.88 15.65
CA TYR A 321 -17.65 1.90 16.66
C TYR A 321 -16.34 2.64 16.95
N LEU A 322 -16.39 3.96 16.89
CA LEU A 322 -15.33 4.84 17.33
C LEU A 322 -15.82 5.53 18.60
N VAL A 323 -15.02 5.54 19.66
CA VAL A 323 -15.37 6.18 20.92
C VAL A 323 -14.31 7.21 21.26
N VAL A 324 -14.74 8.46 21.44
CA VAL A 324 -13.88 9.52 21.98
C VAL A 324 -14.32 9.78 23.41
N LEU A 325 -13.39 9.73 24.35
CA LEU A 325 -13.64 9.93 25.78
C LEU A 325 -12.74 11.05 26.29
N LEU A 326 -13.29 11.97 27.07
CA LEU A 326 -12.52 13.01 27.76
C LEU A 326 -12.54 12.74 29.27
N GLY A 327 -11.38 12.57 29.90
CA GLY A 327 -11.27 12.30 31.33
C GLY A 327 -9.85 12.41 31.87
N GLN A 328 -9.70 12.85 33.13
CA GLN A 328 -8.40 12.99 33.83
C GLN A 328 -7.34 13.78 33.05
N GLY A 329 -7.75 14.85 32.35
CA GLY A 329 -6.85 15.67 31.53
C GLY A 329 -6.31 14.97 30.27
N ARG A 330 -6.97 13.89 29.83
CA ARG A 330 -6.63 13.13 28.63
C ARG A 330 -7.84 12.98 27.72
N VAL A 331 -7.59 13.01 26.42
CA VAL A 331 -8.54 12.57 25.41
C VAL A 331 -8.13 11.17 24.96
N THR A 332 -9.07 10.24 24.99
CA THR A 332 -8.88 8.86 24.55
C THR A 332 -9.71 8.60 23.32
N PHE A 333 -9.11 7.96 22.33
CA PHE A 333 -9.77 7.49 21.13
C PHE A 333 -9.69 5.96 21.07
N ALA A 334 -10.84 5.29 21.18
CA ALA A 334 -10.98 3.86 21.07
C ALA A 334 -11.71 3.48 19.78
N THR A 335 -11.34 2.34 19.21
CA THR A 335 -11.91 1.81 17.97
C THR A 335 -12.27 0.36 18.16
N PHE A 336 -13.48 -0.01 17.74
CA PHE A 336 -14.02 -1.35 17.78
C PHE A 336 -14.51 -1.71 16.39
N ALA A 337 -14.20 -2.92 15.94
CA ALA A 337 -14.66 -3.41 14.65
C ALA A 337 -15.07 -4.87 14.71
N LYS A 338 -16.25 -5.16 14.17
CA LYS A 338 -16.80 -6.50 14.01
C LYS A 338 -16.99 -6.79 12.53
N SER A 339 -16.46 -7.90 12.08
CA SER A 339 -16.58 -8.35 10.69
C SER A 339 -17.92 -9.04 10.43
N ARG A 340 -18.44 -8.88 9.20
CA ARG A 340 -19.66 -9.56 8.75
C ARG A 340 -19.43 -11.00 8.29
N SER A 341 -18.17 -11.39 8.05
CA SER A 341 -17.80 -12.75 7.65
C SER A 341 -16.36 -13.09 8.03
N ALA A 342 -16.03 -14.38 8.06
CA ALA A 342 -14.68 -14.87 8.34
C ALA A 342 -13.61 -14.30 7.37
N PHE A 343 -13.98 -14.10 6.10
CA PHE A 343 -13.12 -13.44 5.11
C PHE A 343 -12.81 -12.00 5.51
N TRP A 344 -13.83 -11.21 5.86
CA TRP A 344 -13.64 -9.83 6.27
C TRP A 344 -12.90 -9.70 7.61
N ARG A 345 -13.08 -10.65 8.53
CA ARG A 345 -12.31 -10.77 9.79
C ARG A 345 -10.81 -10.83 9.53
N TYR A 346 -10.42 -11.57 8.51
CA TYR A 346 -9.02 -11.70 8.11
C TYR A 346 -8.49 -10.40 7.48
N VAL A 347 -9.24 -9.79 6.57
CA VAL A 347 -8.89 -8.50 5.95
C VAL A 347 -8.80 -7.38 6.99
N LEU A 348 -9.64 -7.42 8.02
CA LEU A 348 -9.65 -6.46 9.12
C LEU A 348 -8.26 -6.37 9.76
N LYS A 349 -7.63 -7.52 10.09
CA LYS A 349 -6.30 -7.57 10.71
C LYS A 349 -5.25 -6.74 9.94
N ALA A 350 -5.34 -6.68 8.62
CA ALA A 350 -4.45 -5.88 7.78
C ALA A 350 -4.75 -4.38 7.87
N ILE A 351 -6.03 -4.00 7.81
CA ILE A 351 -6.49 -2.61 7.94
C ILE A 351 -6.12 -2.06 9.33
N MET A 352 -6.17 -2.88 10.37
CA MET A 352 -5.92 -2.47 11.75
C MET A 352 -4.45 -2.06 12.01
N VAL A 353 -3.49 -2.58 11.24
CA VAL A 353 -2.07 -2.14 11.33
C VAL A 353 -1.90 -0.71 10.80
N ALA A 354 -2.65 -0.34 9.77
CA ALA A 354 -2.70 1.04 9.30
C ALA A 354 -3.43 1.94 10.30
N HIS A 355 -4.57 1.45 10.84
CA HIS A 355 -5.34 2.15 11.87
C HIS A 355 -4.46 2.54 13.08
N ARG A 356 -3.66 1.61 13.63
CA ARG A 356 -2.71 1.84 14.74
C ARG A 356 -1.70 2.97 14.51
N ARG A 357 -1.47 3.38 13.26
CA ARG A 357 -0.57 4.49 12.91
C ARG A 357 -1.30 5.79 12.57
N VAL A 358 -2.52 5.68 12.06
CA VAL A 358 -3.33 6.83 11.66
C VAL A 358 -4.05 7.40 12.87
N ALA A 359 -4.60 6.56 13.74
CA ALA A 359 -5.34 6.98 14.93
C ALA A 359 -4.55 7.95 15.83
N PRO A 360 -3.30 7.66 16.24
CA PRO A 360 -2.48 8.61 17.00
C PRO A 360 -2.30 9.97 16.28
N ARG A 361 -2.08 9.94 14.96
CA ARG A 361 -1.86 11.16 14.16
C ARG A 361 -3.12 12.00 14.02
N LEU A 362 -4.30 11.39 14.00
CA LEU A 362 -5.57 12.13 14.01
C LEU A 362 -5.73 12.89 15.33
N MET A 363 -5.41 12.24 16.46
CA MET A 363 -5.43 12.87 17.77
C MET A 363 -4.41 14.01 17.89
N GLU A 364 -3.16 13.77 17.46
CA GLU A 364 -2.09 14.76 17.46
C GLU A 364 -2.42 15.98 16.59
N ARG A 365 -3.08 15.78 15.45
CA ARG A 365 -3.55 16.89 14.59
C ARG A 365 -4.72 17.64 15.18
N ALA A 366 -5.61 16.96 15.90
CA ALA A 366 -6.71 17.62 16.60
C ALA A 366 -6.22 18.63 17.64
N ILE A 367 -4.98 18.54 18.14
CA ILE A 367 -4.33 19.60 18.94
C ILE A 367 -4.21 20.91 18.13
N ALA A 368 -3.78 20.82 16.86
CA ALA A 368 -3.48 21.98 16.02
C ALA A 368 -4.74 22.64 15.44
N LEU A 369 -5.87 21.95 15.45
CA LEU A 369 -7.15 22.46 14.97
C LEU A 369 -7.89 23.12 16.14
N LYS A 370 -7.75 24.45 16.28
CA LYS A 370 -8.67 25.24 17.10
C LYS A 370 -10.09 25.08 16.54
N PRO A 371 -11.12 25.02 17.39
CA PRO A 371 -12.50 24.93 16.91
C PRO A 371 -12.77 26.17 16.06
N THR A 372 -13.14 25.96 14.80
CA THR A 372 -13.88 26.97 14.07
C THR A 372 -15.23 27.06 14.77
N THR A 373 -15.49 28.18 15.43
CA THR A 373 -16.85 28.65 15.68
C THR A 373 -17.52 28.74 14.32
N ASP A 374 -18.25 27.69 13.95
CA ASP A 374 -19.54 27.74 13.25
C ASP A 374 -20.03 26.31 12.93
N ASP A 375 -21.32 26.11 13.22
CA ASP A 375 -22.25 24.99 13.00
C ASP A 375 -22.26 23.75 13.93
#